data_AF-A0A816XHH3-F1
#
_entry.id   AF-A0A816XHH3-F1
#
_cell.length_a   1.000
_cell.length_b   1.000
_cell.length_c   1.000
_cell.angle_alpha   90.00
_cell.angle_beta   90.00
_cell.angle_gamma   90.00
#
_symmetry.space_group_name_H-M   'P 1'
#
loop_
_entity.id
_entity.type
_entity.pdbx_description
1 polymer ?
#
loop_
_entity_poly.entity_id
_entity_poly.type
_entity_poly.pdbx_seq_one_letter_code
_entity_poly.pdbx_strand_id
1 'polypeptide(L)'
;QLQSRFHNVLGLTSTYGSGFESSAPDFTSLSRFNSLDELTHDLGSLHELSTRGSWEAILDKISQTRALFLLAKPHEHLTYLTSWFNITYQVMALTKLRRSDEASRELTALHDFDDGAHYRYESHPEIYPNRKGSLVPFALRWLHALIPTRIGNRLDRLYTLLDFVRGRIREKGDDCSVELCKKRERFVMSCLLGFHLGHKEFGVSLELIKELIKRDPLDHVLVSKLGYVQMQFGDVEGAKATFNRIEKSNENLVGRNKALVHVVAKDYAAAVREHRER
;
A
#
# COMPACT_ATOMS: atom_id res chain seq x y z
N GLN A 1 2.40 14.74 0.01
CA GLN A 1 1.14 14.23 0.59
C GLN A 1 0.74 12.83 0.11
N LEU A 2 0.81 12.50 -1.20
CA LEU A 2 0.47 11.16 -1.69
C LEU A 2 1.39 10.06 -1.11
N GLN A 3 2.71 10.22 -1.16
CA GLN A 3 3.66 9.23 -0.58
C GLN A 3 3.40 8.97 0.93
N SER A 4 3.14 10.00 1.74
CA SER A 4 2.80 9.83 3.16
C SER A 4 1.51 9.01 3.37
N ARG A 5 0.47 9.22 2.54
CA ARG A 5 -0.74 8.38 2.54
C ARG A 5 -0.44 6.94 2.13
N PHE A 6 0.48 6.72 1.19
CA PHE A 6 0.95 5.38 0.79
C PHE A 6 1.64 4.65 1.95
N HIS A 7 2.55 5.30 2.68
CA HIS A 7 3.25 4.67 3.80
C HIS A 7 2.29 4.32 4.96
N ASN A 8 1.33 5.19 5.30
CA ASN A 8 0.34 4.91 6.35
C ASN A 8 -0.56 3.70 6.02
N VAL A 9 -1.00 3.56 4.77
CA VAL A 9 -1.84 2.42 4.35
C VAL A 9 -1.05 1.11 4.37
N LEU A 10 0.21 1.17 3.96
CA LEU A 10 1.13 0.04 3.95
C LEU A 10 1.65 -0.33 5.36
N GLY A 11 1.44 0.53 6.36
CA GLY A 11 1.96 0.35 7.72
C GLY A 11 3.48 0.53 7.79
N LEU A 12 4.03 1.41 6.95
CA LEU A 12 5.46 1.74 6.87
C LEU A 12 5.85 2.94 7.75
N THR A 13 4.90 3.46 8.54
CA THR A 13 5.10 4.55 9.51
C THR A 13 4.75 4.05 10.91
N SER A 14 5.62 4.35 11.88
CA SER A 14 5.37 4.14 13.31
C SER A 14 4.45 5.26 13.79
N THR A 15 3.15 5.01 13.89
CA THR A 15 2.25 5.90 14.65
C THR A 15 1.37 5.05 15.55
N TYR A 16 1.78 4.93 16.82
CA TYR A 16 0.89 4.58 17.92
C TYR A 16 0.91 5.71 18.94
N GLY A 17 -0.29 6.17 19.31
CA GLY A 17 -0.50 7.28 20.22
C GLY A 17 0.01 6.98 21.62
N SER A 18 0.66 7.98 22.20
CA SER A 18 1.05 8.05 23.60
C SER A 18 -0.18 8.06 24.49
N GLY A 19 -0.34 7.04 25.32
CA GLY A 19 -1.30 7.05 26.40
C GLY A 19 -1.17 5.79 27.21
N PHE A 20 -0.34 5.82 28.25
CA PHE A 20 -0.61 5.20 29.55
C PHE A 20 0.48 5.63 30.55
N GLU A 21 0.05 6.27 31.64
CA GLU A 21 0.88 6.68 32.79
C GLU A 21 1.18 5.51 33.75
N SER A 22 2.25 5.70 34.51
CA SER A 22 3.09 4.78 35.29
C SER A 22 2.51 4.27 36.63
N SER A 23 2.96 3.09 37.10
CA SER A 23 3.51 2.90 38.47
C SER A 23 4.12 1.49 38.75
N ALA A 24 5.47 1.42 38.78
CA ALA A 24 6.47 0.62 39.55
C ALA A 24 6.30 -0.89 39.96
N PRO A 25 7.38 -1.63 40.32
CA PRO A 25 8.64 -1.92 39.60
C PRO A 25 9.05 -3.43 39.58
N ASP A 26 10.14 -3.73 38.86
CA ASP A 26 11.03 -4.92 38.88
C ASP A 26 10.57 -6.30 38.37
N PHE A 27 10.72 -6.51 37.05
CA PHE A 27 11.53 -7.59 36.46
C PHE A 27 12.20 -7.07 35.17
N THR A 28 13.53 -7.13 35.16
CA THR A 28 14.43 -6.36 34.30
C THR A 28 14.71 -7.06 32.98
N SER A 29 14.24 -6.47 31.86
CA SER A 29 15.04 -6.24 30.62
C SER A 29 14.18 -5.91 29.38
N LEU A 30 12.88 -6.21 29.35
CA LEU A 30 12.08 -6.07 28.12
C LEU A 30 10.94 -5.03 28.20
N SER A 31 10.65 -4.49 29.39
CA SER A 31 9.69 -3.39 29.60
C SER A 31 10.21 -2.02 29.15
N ARG A 32 11.41 -1.94 28.55
CA ARG A 32 12.05 -0.68 28.17
C ARG A 32 11.66 -0.20 26.77
N PHE A 33 11.10 -1.06 25.91
CA PHE A 33 10.82 -0.72 24.52
C PHE A 33 9.39 -0.20 24.36
N ASN A 34 9.21 1.11 24.50
CA ASN A 34 7.92 1.79 24.36
C ASN A 34 7.54 1.99 22.89
N SER A 35 8.49 1.88 21.96
CA SER A 35 8.29 2.06 20.52
C SER A 35 8.97 0.96 19.69
N LEU A 36 8.35 0.60 18.55
CA LEU A 36 8.95 -0.28 17.54
C LEU A 36 10.30 0.29 17.03
N ASP A 37 10.46 1.62 17.05
CA ASP A 37 11.69 2.31 16.65
C ASP A 37 12.89 2.00 17.56
N GLU A 38 12.67 1.68 18.83
CA GLU A 38 13.77 1.31 19.74
C GLU A 38 14.23 -0.13 19.53
N LEU A 39 13.36 -0.99 18.98
CA LEU A 39 13.68 -2.35 18.59
C LEU A 39 14.42 -2.36 17.24
N THR A 40 14.00 -1.51 16.32
CA THR A 40 14.55 -1.46 14.97
C THR A 40 15.40 -0.21 14.79
N HIS A 41 16.59 -0.19 15.39
CA HIS A 41 17.61 0.78 15.04
C HIS A 41 17.75 0.78 13.52
N ASP A 42 17.39 1.91 12.88
CA ASP A 42 17.55 2.22 11.45
C ASP A 42 16.29 2.29 10.54
N LEU A 43 15.07 2.01 11.02
CA LEU A 43 13.87 2.15 10.16
C LEU A 43 13.57 3.59 9.74
N GLY A 44 13.76 4.55 10.64
CA GLY A 44 13.49 5.96 10.36
C GLY A 44 14.33 6.48 9.19
N SER A 45 15.56 6.00 9.06
CA SER A 45 16.47 6.41 7.98
C SER A 45 16.09 5.77 6.63
N LEU A 46 15.67 4.51 6.62
CA LEU A 46 15.15 3.83 5.42
C LEU A 46 13.87 4.52 4.92
N HIS A 47 13.01 4.91 5.86
CA HIS A 47 11.83 5.69 5.56
C HIS A 47 12.21 7.04 4.90
N GLU A 48 13.13 7.79 5.50
CA GLU A 48 13.60 9.07 4.96
C GLU A 48 14.17 8.93 3.54
N LEU A 49 15.06 7.96 3.32
CA LEU A 49 15.61 7.67 1.99
C LEU A 49 14.52 7.32 0.98
N SER A 50 13.50 6.56 1.41
CA SER A 50 12.39 6.17 0.53
C SER A 50 11.54 7.37 0.12
N THR A 51 11.33 8.33 1.02
CA THR A 51 10.60 9.55 0.70
C THR A 51 11.37 10.48 -0.24
N ARG A 52 12.71 10.46 -0.16
CA ARG A 52 13.61 11.20 -1.07
C ARG A 52 13.81 10.50 -2.42
N GLY A 53 13.40 9.24 -2.54
CA GLY A 53 13.58 8.44 -3.75
C GLY A 53 15.01 7.94 -3.96
N SER A 54 15.83 7.90 -2.91
CA SER A 54 17.21 7.43 -2.94
C SER A 54 17.27 5.90 -2.86
N TRP A 55 16.79 5.21 -3.90
CA TRP A 55 16.60 3.76 -3.89
C TRP A 55 17.90 2.95 -3.84
N GLU A 56 18.97 3.39 -4.51
CA GLU A 56 20.29 2.71 -4.43
C GLU A 56 20.88 2.82 -3.03
N ALA A 57 20.79 4.00 -2.40
CA ALA A 57 21.25 4.19 -1.03
C ALA A 57 20.52 3.30 -0.01
N ILE A 58 19.25 2.95 -0.27
CA ILE A 58 18.51 1.96 0.53
C ILE A 58 19.16 0.58 0.38
N LEU A 59 19.52 0.16 -0.84
CA LEU A 59 20.15 -1.14 -1.07
C LEU A 59 21.54 -1.25 -0.44
N ASP A 60 22.35 -0.21 -0.57
CA ASP A 60 23.68 -0.14 0.05
C ASP A 60 23.58 -0.24 1.57
N LYS A 61 22.65 0.51 2.15
CA LYS A 61 22.41 0.54 3.58
C LYS A 61 21.93 -0.80 4.11
N ILE A 62 20.96 -1.43 3.46
CA ILE A 62 20.49 -2.76 3.84
C ILE A 62 21.61 -3.80 3.72
N SER A 63 22.48 -3.69 2.72
CA SER A 63 23.64 -4.59 2.54
C SER A 63 24.66 -4.43 3.68
N GLN A 64 24.96 -3.19 4.08
CA GLN A 64 25.83 -2.89 5.22
C GLN A 64 25.23 -3.41 6.54
N THR A 65 23.94 -3.18 6.76
CA THR A 65 23.22 -3.70 7.93
C THR A 65 23.28 -5.23 7.96
N ARG A 66 22.97 -5.93 6.85
CA ARG A 66 23.10 -7.39 6.77
C ARG A 66 24.51 -7.90 7.12
N ALA A 67 25.55 -7.21 6.66
CA ALA A 67 26.94 -7.57 6.96
C ALA A 67 27.27 -7.40 8.47
N LEU A 68 26.75 -6.35 9.11
CA LEU A 68 26.96 -6.09 10.53
C LEU A 68 26.18 -7.06 11.44
N PHE A 69 24.97 -7.44 11.05
CA PHE A 69 24.09 -8.30 11.84
C PHE A 69 24.46 -9.80 11.81
N LEU A 70 25.41 -10.22 10.95
CA LEU A 70 25.90 -11.60 10.90
C LEU A 70 26.77 -12.02 12.11
N LEU A 71 27.07 -11.13 13.06
CA LEU A 71 28.05 -11.41 14.12
C LEU A 71 27.67 -11.04 15.58
N ALA A 72 26.44 -10.62 15.90
CA ALA A 72 26.10 -10.26 17.28
C ALA A 72 24.71 -10.76 17.70
N LYS A 73 24.67 -11.98 18.26
CA LYS A 73 23.60 -12.59 19.07
C LYS A 73 22.15 -12.20 18.70
N PRO A 74 21.45 -13.02 17.90
CA PRO A 74 20.07 -12.74 17.52
C PRO A 74 19.13 -13.05 18.69
N HIS A 75 18.46 -12.04 19.23
CA HIS A 75 17.09 -12.28 19.68
C HIS A 75 16.30 -12.59 18.42
N GLU A 76 15.99 -13.86 18.16
CA GLU A 76 15.40 -14.36 16.92
C GLU A 76 14.24 -13.47 16.41
N HIS A 77 13.45 -12.90 17.32
CA HIS A 77 12.32 -12.01 17.04
C HIS A 77 12.70 -10.62 16.50
N LEU A 78 13.76 -10.02 17.02
CA LEU A 78 14.27 -8.76 16.49
C LEU A 78 14.83 -8.95 15.09
N THR A 79 15.44 -10.11 14.85
CA THR A 79 15.83 -10.55 13.51
C THR A 79 14.61 -10.63 12.60
N TYR A 80 13.49 -11.21 13.01
CA TYR A 80 12.30 -11.29 12.15
C TYR A 80 11.69 -9.93 11.83
N LEU A 81 11.39 -9.07 12.81
CA LEU A 81 10.78 -7.76 12.53
C LEU A 81 11.71 -6.87 11.71
N THR A 82 12.98 -6.75 12.13
CA THR A 82 13.99 -5.99 11.38
C THR A 82 14.18 -6.57 9.98
N SER A 83 14.24 -7.90 9.84
CA SER A 83 14.31 -8.57 8.54
C SER A 83 13.11 -8.25 7.66
N TRP A 84 11.88 -8.34 8.18
CA TRP A 84 10.67 -8.06 7.40
C TRP A 84 10.61 -6.63 6.88
N PHE A 85 10.97 -5.65 7.70
CA PHE A 85 11.03 -4.26 7.25
C PHE A 85 12.16 -4.03 6.24
N ASN A 86 13.37 -4.57 6.49
CA ASN A 86 14.49 -4.46 5.55
C ASN A 86 14.15 -5.10 4.19
N ILE A 87 13.60 -6.33 4.19
CA ILE A 87 13.15 -7.01 2.98
C ILE A 87 12.08 -6.19 2.26
N THR A 88 11.14 -5.59 3.00
CA THR A 88 10.12 -4.71 2.42
C THR A 88 10.76 -3.52 1.69
N TYR A 89 11.67 -2.79 2.35
CA TYR A 89 12.35 -1.63 1.76
C TYR A 89 13.26 -2.04 0.58
N GLN A 90 13.93 -3.19 0.67
CA GLN A 90 14.76 -3.74 -0.40
C GLN A 90 13.92 -4.09 -1.63
N VAL A 91 12.84 -4.85 -1.45
CA VAL A 91 11.92 -5.22 -2.54
C VAL A 91 11.31 -3.97 -3.16
N MET A 92 10.93 -2.97 -2.35
CA MET A 92 10.48 -1.67 -2.85
C MET A 92 11.55 -0.96 -3.70
N ALA A 93 12.79 -0.89 -3.22
CA ALA A 93 13.90 -0.25 -3.93
C ALA A 93 14.19 -0.94 -5.27
N LEU A 94 14.34 -2.28 -5.27
CA LEU A 94 14.53 -3.08 -6.49
C LEU A 94 13.41 -2.85 -7.50
N THR A 95 12.16 -2.83 -7.02
CA THR A 95 10.98 -2.57 -7.85
C THR A 95 10.97 -1.17 -8.45
N LYS A 96 11.46 -0.16 -7.72
CA LYS A 96 11.59 1.22 -8.20
C LYS A 96 12.73 1.40 -9.19
N LEU A 97 13.79 0.61 -9.05
CA LEU A 97 14.93 0.54 -9.96
C LEU A 97 14.67 -0.35 -11.19
N ARG A 98 13.44 -0.84 -11.37
CA ARG A 98 13.02 -1.76 -12.45
C ARG A 98 13.73 -3.13 -12.44
N ARG A 99 14.35 -3.50 -11.31
CA ARG A 99 15.02 -4.78 -11.07
C ARG A 99 14.02 -5.81 -10.51
N SER A 100 12.91 -6.02 -11.23
CA SER A 100 11.77 -6.81 -10.73
C SER A 100 12.13 -8.29 -10.54
N ASP A 101 13.01 -8.85 -11.37
CA ASP A 101 13.45 -10.25 -11.25
C ASP A 101 14.18 -10.50 -9.93
N GLU A 102 15.02 -9.55 -9.51
CA GLU A 102 15.73 -9.62 -8.23
C GLU A 102 14.76 -9.48 -7.06
N ALA A 103 13.80 -8.56 -7.17
CA ALA A 103 12.74 -8.40 -6.17
C ALA A 103 11.93 -9.70 -6.01
N SER A 104 11.66 -10.41 -7.11
CA SER A 104 10.97 -11.70 -7.08
C SER A 104 11.79 -12.80 -6.45
N ARG A 105 13.11 -12.83 -6.68
CA ARG A 105 14.01 -13.80 -6.03
C ARG A 105 14.04 -13.61 -4.51
N GLU A 106 14.16 -12.38 -4.03
CA GLU A 106 14.10 -12.08 -2.59
C GLU A 106 12.76 -12.51 -1.99
N LEU A 107 11.65 -12.32 -2.71
CA LEU A 107 10.32 -12.73 -2.25
C LEU A 107 10.08 -14.23 -2.32
N THR A 108 10.65 -14.94 -3.30
CA THR A 108 10.49 -16.40 -3.46
C THR A 108 11.26 -17.16 -2.37
N ALA A 109 12.32 -16.57 -1.83
CA ALA A 109 13.04 -17.10 -0.68
C ALA A 109 12.20 -17.07 0.62
N LEU A 110 11.08 -16.36 0.64
CA LEU A 110 10.18 -16.30 1.78
C LEU A 110 9.15 -17.43 1.70
N HIS A 111 8.98 -18.18 2.79
CA HIS A 111 7.89 -19.14 2.94
C HIS A 111 6.53 -18.43 2.97
N ASP A 112 5.45 -19.20 2.75
CA ASP A 112 4.09 -18.65 2.77
C ASP A 112 3.79 -17.95 4.11
N PHE A 113 3.28 -16.73 4.03
CA PHE A 113 3.15 -15.83 5.18
C PHE A 113 1.99 -16.20 6.09
N ASP A 114 1.00 -16.94 5.57
CA ASP A 114 -0.25 -17.21 6.28
C ASP A 114 -0.28 -18.59 6.97
N ASP A 115 0.60 -19.51 6.59
CA ASP A 115 0.67 -20.87 7.16
C ASP A 115 1.67 -21.01 8.33
N GLY A 116 2.57 -20.04 8.51
CA GLY A 116 3.59 -20.08 9.55
C GLY A 116 3.05 -19.71 10.93
N ALA A 117 2.84 -20.71 11.80
CA ALA A 117 2.51 -20.45 13.21
C ALA A 117 3.56 -19.54 13.89
N HIS A 118 4.83 -19.66 13.51
CA HIS A 118 5.94 -18.81 13.97
C HIS A 118 5.84 -17.34 13.56
N TYR A 119 4.98 -16.99 12.59
CA TYR A 119 4.74 -15.59 12.21
C TYR A 119 3.58 -14.94 12.95
N ARG A 120 3.07 -15.58 14.00
CA ARG A 120 1.97 -15.08 14.83
C ARG A 120 2.53 -14.55 16.16
N TYR A 121 1.98 -13.42 16.62
CA TYR A 121 2.35 -12.87 17.94
C TYR A 121 2.04 -13.88 19.06
N GLU A 122 0.96 -14.64 18.89
CA GLU A 122 0.47 -15.64 19.84
C GLU A 122 1.45 -16.79 20.09
N SER A 123 2.37 -17.05 19.16
CA SER A 123 3.41 -18.08 19.31
C SER A 123 4.56 -17.63 20.21
N HIS A 124 4.59 -16.36 20.61
CA HIS A 124 5.62 -15.76 21.45
C HIS A 124 4.99 -14.95 22.60
N PRO A 125 4.23 -15.60 23.50
CA PRO A 125 3.50 -14.94 24.58
C PRO A 125 4.43 -14.24 25.59
N GLU A 126 5.67 -14.73 25.74
CA GLU A 126 6.69 -14.17 26.63
C GLU A 126 7.14 -12.75 26.20
N ILE A 127 7.05 -12.44 24.90
CA ILE A 127 7.60 -11.21 24.31
C ILE A 127 6.47 -10.24 23.93
N TYR A 128 5.31 -10.77 23.53
CA TYR A 128 4.17 -9.96 23.11
C TYR A 128 2.92 -10.27 23.95
N PRO A 129 2.93 -9.96 25.26
CA PRO A 129 1.74 -10.12 26.08
C PRO A 129 0.60 -9.27 25.47
N ASN A 130 -0.56 -9.89 25.31
CA ASN A 130 -1.78 -9.27 24.79
C ASN A 130 -1.75 -8.81 23.32
N ARG A 131 -0.74 -9.16 22.51
CA ARG A 131 -0.81 -8.94 21.04
C ARG A 131 -1.33 -10.18 20.33
N LYS A 132 -2.19 -9.95 19.33
CA LYS A 132 -2.79 -10.98 18.49
C LYS A 132 -2.62 -10.62 17.03
N GLY A 133 -2.41 -11.60 16.17
CA GLY A 133 -2.27 -11.42 14.72
C GLY A 133 -0.87 -11.73 14.20
N SER A 134 -0.56 -11.22 13.00
CA SER A 134 0.68 -11.59 12.30
C SER A 134 1.78 -10.55 12.46
N LEU A 135 3.01 -11.05 12.61
CA LEU A 135 4.28 -10.30 12.57
C LEU A 135 4.60 -9.77 11.16
N VAL A 136 4.02 -10.36 10.11
CA VAL A 136 4.29 -9.98 8.73
C VAL A 136 3.59 -8.63 8.43
N PRO A 137 4.32 -7.59 8.00
CA PRO A 137 3.72 -6.31 7.63
C PRO A 137 2.81 -6.42 6.41
N PHE A 138 1.76 -5.59 6.35
CA PHE A 138 0.87 -5.57 5.18
C PHE A 138 1.59 -5.13 3.90
N ALA A 139 2.54 -4.19 4.01
CA ALA A 139 3.40 -3.79 2.90
C ALA A 139 4.08 -4.97 2.21
N LEU A 140 4.60 -5.92 3.00
CA LEU A 140 5.28 -7.08 2.48
C LEU A 140 4.31 -8.06 1.79
N ARG A 141 3.14 -8.32 2.40
CA ARG A 141 2.07 -9.11 1.77
C ARG A 141 1.67 -8.51 0.42
N TRP A 142 1.51 -7.19 0.36
CA TRP A 142 1.19 -6.48 -0.87
C TRP A 142 2.29 -6.61 -1.92
N LEU A 143 3.57 -6.43 -1.55
CA LEU A 143 4.67 -6.63 -2.49
C LEU A 143 4.72 -8.07 -3.00
N HIS A 144 4.56 -9.06 -2.13
CA HIS A 144 4.51 -10.47 -2.52
C HIS A 144 3.38 -10.80 -3.50
N ALA A 145 2.26 -10.09 -3.41
CA ALA A 145 1.17 -10.20 -4.38
C ALA A 145 1.42 -9.38 -5.66
N LEU A 146 2.05 -8.21 -5.56
CA LEU A 146 2.25 -7.28 -6.68
C LEU A 146 3.43 -7.64 -7.59
N ILE A 147 4.57 -8.06 -7.04
CA ILE A 147 5.77 -8.30 -7.85
C ILE A 147 5.53 -9.39 -8.92
N PRO A 148 4.85 -10.51 -8.62
CA PRO A 148 4.52 -11.50 -9.64
C PRO A 148 3.72 -10.94 -10.81
N THR A 149 2.84 -9.95 -10.60
CA THR A 149 2.06 -9.32 -11.69
C THR A 149 2.91 -8.52 -12.67
N ARG A 150 4.12 -8.12 -12.27
CA ARG A 150 5.04 -7.36 -13.13
C ARG A 150 5.92 -8.25 -14.00
N ILE A 151 6.11 -9.50 -13.60
CA ILE A 151 6.99 -10.47 -14.26
C ILE A 151 6.14 -11.45 -15.09
N GLY A 152 4.91 -11.72 -14.68
CA GLY A 152 3.92 -12.46 -15.46
C GLY A 152 2.49 -11.99 -15.16
N ASN A 153 1.53 -12.37 -16.00
CA ASN A 153 0.11 -12.04 -15.78
C ASN A 153 -0.51 -12.93 -14.67
N ARG A 154 0.00 -12.79 -13.44
CA ARG A 154 -0.37 -13.61 -12.27
C ARG A 154 -1.14 -12.80 -11.24
N LEU A 155 -2.40 -12.52 -11.57
CA LEU A 155 -3.32 -11.76 -10.71
C LEU A 155 -3.87 -12.54 -9.52
N ASP A 156 -3.74 -13.87 -9.54
CA ASP A 156 -4.20 -14.80 -8.51
C ASP A 156 -3.87 -14.29 -7.11
N ARG A 157 -2.61 -13.89 -6.88
CA ARG A 157 -2.15 -13.44 -5.57
C ARG A 157 -2.75 -12.11 -5.11
N LEU A 158 -3.06 -11.18 -6.03
CA LEU A 158 -3.73 -9.93 -5.66
C LEU A 158 -5.19 -10.17 -5.27
N TYR A 159 -5.88 -11.09 -5.94
CA TYR A 159 -7.23 -11.50 -5.54
C TYR A 159 -7.24 -12.24 -4.21
N THR A 160 -6.30 -13.16 -3.98
CA THR A 160 -6.14 -13.81 -2.66
C THR A 160 -5.90 -12.79 -1.56
N LEU A 161 -5.04 -11.77 -1.80
CA LEU A 161 -4.82 -10.69 -0.84
C LEU A 161 -6.08 -9.85 -0.59
N LEU A 162 -6.88 -9.59 -1.63
CA LEU A 162 -8.14 -8.88 -1.48
C LEU A 162 -9.12 -9.68 -0.61
N ASP A 163 -9.24 -10.99 -0.85
CA ASP A 163 -10.10 -11.87 -0.07
C ASP A 163 -9.64 -11.97 1.39
N PHE A 164 -8.32 -12.03 1.62
CA PHE A 164 -7.74 -11.96 2.96
C PHE A 164 -8.16 -10.66 3.69
N VAL A 165 -8.02 -9.50 3.03
CA VAL A 165 -8.40 -8.22 3.65
C VAL A 165 -9.91 -8.15 3.90
N ARG A 166 -10.74 -8.66 2.98
CA ARG A 166 -12.20 -8.71 3.14
C ARG A 166 -12.62 -9.66 4.27
N GLY A 167 -11.93 -10.79 4.44
CA GLY A 167 -12.10 -11.70 5.59
C GLY A 167 -11.90 -10.97 6.92
N ARG A 168 -10.81 -10.20 7.03
CA ARG A 168 -10.51 -9.38 8.22
C ARG A 168 -11.57 -8.34 8.53
N ILE A 169 -12.22 -7.78 7.51
CA ILE A 169 -13.33 -6.82 7.68
C ILE A 169 -14.59 -7.52 8.20
N ARG A 170 -14.88 -8.74 7.73
CA ARG A 170 -16.04 -9.53 8.20
C ARG A 170 -15.89 -10.00 9.64
N GLU A 171 -14.68 -10.37 10.04
CA GLU A 171 -14.39 -10.95 11.36
C GLU A 171 -14.31 -9.93 12.50
N LYS A 172 -14.00 -8.66 12.22
CA LYS A 172 -13.86 -7.61 13.25
C LYS A 172 -15.01 -6.60 13.15
N GLY A 173 -15.88 -6.60 14.16
CA GLY A 173 -16.85 -5.51 14.39
C GLY A 173 -16.15 -4.26 14.92
N ASP A 174 -16.46 -3.12 14.30
CA ASP A 174 -16.27 -1.71 14.69
C ASP A 174 -15.05 -1.29 15.55
N ASP A 175 -13.85 -1.74 15.18
CA ASP A 175 -12.58 -1.27 15.76
C ASP A 175 -11.79 -0.39 14.78
N CYS A 176 -10.89 0.46 15.26
CA CYS A 176 -9.90 1.21 14.44
C CYS A 176 -9.11 0.31 13.46
N SER A 177 -8.97 -0.98 13.80
CA SER A 177 -8.45 -2.04 12.92
C SER A 177 -9.28 -2.23 11.64
N VAL A 178 -10.60 -2.06 11.70
CA VAL A 178 -11.55 -2.20 10.58
C VAL A 178 -11.38 -1.05 9.60
N GLU A 179 -11.27 0.19 10.07
CA GLU A 179 -11.02 1.34 9.19
C GLU A 179 -9.69 1.23 8.44
N LEU A 180 -8.63 0.73 9.11
CA LEU A 180 -7.38 0.40 8.44
C LEU A 180 -7.55 -0.72 7.41
N CYS A 181 -8.33 -1.76 7.71
CA CYS A 181 -8.62 -2.84 6.75
C CYS A 181 -9.42 -2.33 5.54
N LYS A 182 -10.41 -1.45 5.73
CA LYS A 182 -11.14 -0.79 4.64
C LYS A 182 -10.22 0.06 3.76
N LYS A 183 -9.26 0.80 4.37
CA LYS A 183 -8.23 1.54 3.62
C LYS A 183 -7.35 0.60 2.79
N ARG A 184 -6.94 -0.53 3.35
CA ARG A 184 -6.17 -1.58 2.66
C ARG A 184 -6.98 -2.24 1.54
N GLU A 185 -8.27 -2.51 1.75
CA GLU A 185 -9.17 -3.05 0.73
C GLU A 185 -9.22 -2.10 -0.47
N ARG A 186 -9.52 -0.82 -0.24
CA ARG A 186 -9.56 0.22 -1.30
C ARG A 186 -8.23 0.31 -2.05
N PHE A 187 -7.12 0.17 -1.33
CA PHE A 187 -5.79 0.19 -1.92
C PHE A 187 -5.53 -1.02 -2.83
N VAL A 188 -5.85 -2.24 -2.39
CA VAL A 188 -5.69 -3.46 -3.21
C VAL A 188 -6.60 -3.41 -4.43
N MET A 189 -7.87 -3.00 -4.26
CA MET A 189 -8.80 -2.79 -5.37
C MET A 189 -8.29 -1.74 -6.37
N SER A 190 -7.66 -0.66 -5.89
CA SER A 190 -7.04 0.33 -6.77
C SER A 190 -5.85 -0.23 -7.55
N CYS A 191 -5.09 -1.17 -6.97
CA CYS A 191 -4.01 -1.87 -7.67
C CYS A 191 -4.56 -2.79 -8.78
N LEU A 192 -5.61 -3.57 -8.48
CA LEU A 192 -6.30 -4.42 -9.45
C LEU A 192 -6.87 -3.58 -10.60
N LEU A 193 -7.55 -2.47 -10.29
CA LEU A 193 -8.05 -1.53 -11.29
C LEU A 193 -6.93 -1.03 -12.22
N GLY A 194 -5.79 -0.61 -11.65
CA GLY A 194 -4.64 -0.17 -12.44
C GLY A 194 -4.10 -1.26 -13.36
N PHE A 195 -4.09 -2.50 -12.90
CA PHE A 195 -3.67 -3.65 -13.70
C PHE A 195 -4.62 -3.90 -14.88
N HIS A 196 -5.92 -4.08 -14.62
CA HIS A 196 -6.92 -4.34 -15.66
C HIS A 196 -6.98 -3.21 -16.71
N LEU A 197 -6.84 -1.95 -16.28
CA LEU A 197 -6.75 -0.81 -17.20
C LEU A 197 -5.51 -0.90 -18.10
N GLY A 198 -4.35 -1.24 -17.54
CA GLY A 198 -3.12 -1.45 -18.32
C GLY A 198 -3.25 -2.56 -19.36
N HIS A 199 -4.06 -3.59 -19.06
CA HIS A 199 -4.36 -4.70 -19.96
C HIS A 199 -5.60 -4.47 -20.86
N LYS A 200 -6.21 -3.27 -20.82
CA LYS A 200 -7.41 -2.92 -21.59
C LYS A 200 -8.63 -3.80 -21.28
N GLU A 201 -8.67 -4.40 -20.09
CA GLU A 201 -9.80 -5.18 -19.59
C GLU A 201 -10.85 -4.22 -19.00
N PHE A 202 -11.48 -3.44 -19.88
CA PHE A 202 -12.37 -2.34 -19.49
C PHE A 202 -13.63 -2.80 -18.76
N GLY A 203 -14.17 -3.98 -19.07
CA GLY A 203 -15.34 -4.54 -18.39
C GLY A 203 -15.09 -4.73 -16.89
N VAL A 204 -14.00 -5.41 -16.54
CA VAL A 204 -13.59 -5.63 -15.14
C VAL A 204 -13.23 -4.30 -14.47
N SER A 205 -12.55 -3.41 -15.20
CA SER A 205 -12.16 -2.08 -14.70
C SER A 205 -13.39 -1.23 -14.33
N LEU A 206 -14.45 -1.25 -15.14
CA LEU A 206 -15.69 -0.53 -14.87
C LEU A 206 -16.40 -1.08 -13.64
N GLU A 207 -16.46 -2.39 -13.47
CA GLU A 207 -17.06 -3.00 -12.28
C GLU A 207 -16.27 -2.66 -11.02
N LEU A 208 -14.93 -2.78 -11.05
CA LEU A 208 -14.07 -2.42 -9.92
C LEU A 208 -14.20 -0.94 -9.50
N ILE A 209 -14.21 0.00 -10.45
CA ILE A 209 -14.34 1.43 -10.10
C ILE A 209 -15.73 1.77 -9.57
N LYS A 210 -16.81 1.15 -10.10
CA LYS A 210 -18.16 1.30 -9.55
C LYS A 210 -18.24 0.74 -8.13
N GLU A 211 -17.60 -0.40 -7.88
CA GLU A 211 -17.54 -1.03 -6.55
C GLU A 211 -16.78 -0.17 -5.54
N LEU A 212 -15.72 0.52 -5.97
CA LEU A 212 -14.99 1.51 -5.18
C LEU A 212 -15.85 2.75 -4.87
N ILE A 213 -16.54 3.30 -5.87
CA ILE A 213 -17.44 4.46 -5.70
C ILE A 213 -18.62 4.12 -4.79
N LYS A 214 -19.18 2.91 -4.88
CA LYS A 214 -20.28 2.49 -4.00
C LYS A 214 -19.88 2.50 -2.53
N ARG A 215 -18.60 2.21 -2.23
CA ARG A 215 -18.05 2.24 -0.86
C ARG A 215 -17.74 3.66 -0.38
N ASP A 216 -17.35 4.56 -1.28
CA ASP A 216 -17.07 5.96 -0.96
C ASP A 216 -17.65 6.90 -2.03
N PRO A 217 -18.97 7.18 -1.98
CA PRO A 217 -19.64 7.97 -3.02
C PRO A 217 -19.20 9.43 -3.08
N LEU A 218 -18.59 9.94 -1.99
CA LEU A 218 -18.15 11.33 -1.85
C LEU A 218 -16.70 11.53 -2.32
N ASP A 219 -15.97 10.47 -2.66
CA ASP A 219 -14.62 10.60 -3.21
C ASP A 219 -14.67 11.05 -4.68
N HIS A 220 -14.61 12.36 -4.88
CA HIS A 220 -14.58 13.01 -6.20
C HIS A 220 -13.37 12.57 -7.05
N VAL A 221 -12.30 12.06 -6.44
CA VAL A 221 -11.15 11.51 -7.17
C VAL A 221 -11.51 10.16 -7.79
N LEU A 222 -12.25 9.30 -7.08
CA LEU A 222 -12.76 8.03 -7.63
C LEU A 222 -13.78 8.27 -8.75
N VAL A 223 -14.68 9.24 -8.56
CA VAL A 223 -15.64 9.62 -9.61
C VAL A 223 -14.92 10.18 -10.84
N SER A 224 -13.87 10.98 -10.64
CA SER A 224 -13.05 11.46 -11.77
C SER A 224 -12.36 10.30 -12.49
N LYS A 225 -11.79 9.34 -11.75
CA LYS A 225 -11.18 8.13 -12.33
C LYS A 225 -12.18 7.33 -13.16
N LEU A 226 -13.45 7.21 -12.75
CA LEU A 226 -14.49 6.59 -13.57
C LEU A 226 -14.62 7.28 -14.94
N GLY A 227 -14.63 8.61 -14.98
CA GLY A 227 -14.65 9.36 -16.25
C GLY A 227 -13.45 9.04 -17.14
N TYR A 228 -12.24 8.91 -16.56
CA TYR A 228 -11.05 8.46 -17.29
C TYR A 228 -11.19 7.04 -17.84
N VAL A 229 -11.76 6.11 -17.06
CA VAL A 229 -12.00 4.73 -17.52
C VAL A 229 -13.00 4.70 -18.67
N GLN A 230 -14.09 5.47 -18.58
CA GLN A 230 -15.09 5.61 -19.63
C GLN A 230 -14.48 6.16 -20.92
N MET A 231 -13.63 7.18 -20.82
CA MET A 231 -12.90 7.72 -21.97
C MET A 231 -11.98 6.70 -22.63
N GLN A 232 -11.22 5.94 -21.84
CA GLN A 232 -10.33 4.89 -22.39
C GLN A 232 -11.11 3.75 -23.06
N PHE A 233 -12.33 3.47 -22.58
CA PHE A 233 -13.25 2.52 -23.19
C PHE A 233 -13.94 3.05 -24.47
N GLY A 234 -13.97 4.37 -24.67
CA GLY A 234 -14.67 5.03 -25.79
C GLY A 234 -16.08 5.54 -25.45
N ASP A 235 -16.52 5.42 -24.20
CA ASP A 235 -17.77 6.00 -23.69
C ASP A 235 -17.60 7.49 -23.36
N VAL A 236 -17.48 8.31 -24.41
CA VAL A 236 -17.26 9.76 -24.29
C VAL A 236 -18.47 10.45 -23.63
N GLU A 237 -19.68 10.02 -23.94
CA GLU A 237 -20.91 10.61 -23.39
C GLU A 237 -21.08 10.27 -21.89
N GLY A 238 -20.81 9.03 -21.49
CA GLY A 238 -20.79 8.66 -20.09
C GLY A 238 -19.70 9.39 -19.31
N ALA A 239 -18.52 9.60 -19.89
CA ALA A 239 -17.47 10.39 -19.27
C ALA A 239 -17.88 11.85 -19.04
N LYS A 240 -18.51 12.50 -20.04
CA LYS A 240 -19.06 13.86 -19.89
C LYS A 240 -20.08 13.93 -18.75
N ALA A 241 -21.03 13.00 -18.69
CA ALA A 241 -22.01 12.93 -17.63
C ALA A 241 -21.35 12.78 -16.25
N THR A 242 -20.34 11.90 -16.15
CA THR A 242 -19.57 11.71 -14.93
C THR A 242 -18.85 12.98 -14.50
N PHE A 243 -18.16 13.69 -15.40
CA PHE A 243 -17.44 14.92 -15.05
C PHE A 243 -18.36 16.09 -14.69
N ASN A 244 -19.52 16.22 -15.36
CA ASN A 244 -20.53 17.22 -15.01
C ASN A 244 -21.12 16.99 -13.61
N ARG A 245 -21.17 15.74 -13.13
CA ARG A 245 -21.62 15.43 -11.76
C ARG A 245 -20.67 15.97 -10.69
N ILE A 246 -19.37 16.04 -10.98
CA ILE A 246 -18.31 16.47 -10.05
C ILE A 246 -18.09 17.99 -10.10
N GLU A 247 -18.54 18.63 -11.18
CA GLU A 247 -18.44 20.08 -11.41
C GLU A 247 -19.07 20.91 -10.30
N LYS A 248 -20.19 20.46 -9.73
CA LYS A 248 -20.88 21.16 -8.65
C LYS A 248 -20.09 21.22 -7.34
N SER A 249 -18.96 20.50 -7.22
CA SER A 249 -18.26 20.33 -5.95
C SER A 249 -16.75 20.58 -5.98
N ASN A 250 -16.09 20.59 -7.15
CA ASN A 250 -14.64 20.84 -7.20
C ASN A 250 -14.15 21.37 -8.58
N GLU A 251 -14.17 22.69 -8.76
CA GLU A 251 -13.87 23.37 -10.03
C GLU A 251 -12.46 23.09 -10.59
N ASN A 252 -11.44 22.98 -9.71
CA ASN A 252 -10.04 22.78 -10.10
C ASN A 252 -9.74 21.39 -10.69
N LEU A 253 -10.41 20.34 -10.20
CA LEU A 253 -10.24 18.98 -10.73
C LEU A 253 -10.92 18.81 -12.09
N VAL A 254 -11.98 19.59 -12.33
CA VAL A 254 -12.91 19.44 -13.45
C VAL A 254 -12.38 20.07 -14.74
N GLY A 255 -11.70 21.23 -14.67
CA GLY A 255 -11.17 21.91 -15.86
C GLY A 255 -10.16 21.08 -16.65
N ARG A 256 -9.24 20.41 -15.93
CA ARG A 256 -8.24 19.50 -16.54
C ARG A 256 -8.89 18.28 -17.19
N ASN A 257 -9.95 17.76 -16.58
CA ASN A 257 -10.65 16.57 -17.06
C ASN A 257 -11.52 16.89 -18.30
N LYS A 258 -12.16 18.07 -18.37
CA LYS A 258 -12.96 18.49 -19.54
C LYS A 258 -12.11 18.76 -20.78
N ALA A 259 -10.98 19.46 -20.63
CA ALA A 259 -10.05 19.66 -21.74
C ALA A 259 -9.63 18.30 -22.36
N LEU A 260 -9.43 17.28 -21.52
CA LEU A 260 -9.08 15.95 -21.99
C LEU A 260 -10.23 15.27 -22.77
N VAL A 261 -11.49 15.46 -22.38
CA VAL A 261 -12.66 14.95 -23.12
C VAL A 261 -12.67 15.51 -24.55
N HIS A 262 -12.43 16.81 -24.71
CA HIS A 262 -12.36 17.46 -26.01
C HIS A 262 -11.17 16.97 -26.85
N VAL A 263 -10.01 16.72 -26.21
CA VAL A 263 -8.86 16.09 -26.88
C VAL A 263 -9.20 14.69 -27.39
N VAL A 264 -9.87 13.86 -26.58
CA VAL A 264 -10.27 12.49 -27.00
C VAL A 264 -11.33 12.53 -28.10
N ALA A 265 -12.25 13.51 -28.06
CA ALA A 265 -13.22 13.75 -29.12
C ALA A 265 -12.61 14.39 -30.39
N LYS A 266 -11.29 14.67 -30.41
CA LYS A 266 -10.57 15.37 -31.47
C LYS A 266 -11.07 16.80 -31.75
N ASP A 267 -11.77 17.40 -30.79
CA ASP A 267 -12.17 18.81 -30.82
C ASP A 267 -11.11 19.66 -30.10
N TYR A 268 -9.98 19.87 -30.78
CA TYR A 268 -8.86 20.61 -30.22
C TYR A 268 -9.19 22.09 -29.97
N ALA A 269 -10.13 22.67 -30.72
CA ALA A 269 -10.55 24.04 -30.55
C ALA A 269 -11.31 24.23 -29.23
N ALA A 270 -12.21 23.32 -28.89
CA ALA A 270 -12.88 23.32 -27.58
C ALA A 270 -11.92 23.02 -26.43
N ALA A 271 -10.97 22.10 -26.62
CA ALA A 271 -9.96 21.78 -25.60
C ALA A 271 -9.11 23.01 -25.21
N VAL A 272 -8.72 23.83 -26.18
CA VAL A 272 -7.92 25.04 -25.95
C VAL A 272 -8.73 26.14 -25.27
N ARG A 273 -10.02 26.31 -25.62
CA ARG A 273 -10.90 27.28 -24.94
C ARG A 273 -11.07 26.93 -23.47
N GLU A 274 -11.41 25.68 -23.17
CA GLU A 274 -11.60 25.18 -21.80
C GLU A 274 -10.33 25.31 -20.94
N HIS A 275 -9.15 25.19 -21.56
CA HIS A 275 -7.87 25.34 -20.87
C HIS A 275 -7.41 26.80 -20.73
N ARG A 276 -7.87 27.73 -21.58
CA ARG A 276 -7.49 29.16 -21.52
C ARG A 276 -8.42 30.01 -20.65
N GLU A 277 -9.66 29.59 -20.46
CA GLU A 277 -10.65 30.31 -19.65
C GLU A 277 -10.46 30.11 -18.13
N ARG A 278 -9.37 29.46 -17.70
CA ARG A 278 -9.01 29.21 -16.30
C ARG A 278 -7.50 29.31 -16.09
#